data_AF-A0A2K4WAR3-F1
#
_entry.id   AF-A0A2K4WAR3-F1
#
_cell.length_a   1.000
_cell.length_b   1.000
_cell.length_c   1.000
_cell.angle_alpha   90.00
_cell.angle_beta   90.00
_cell.angle_gamma   90.00
#
_symmetry.space_group_name_H-M   'P 1'
#
loop_
_entity.id
_entity.type
_entity.pdbx_description
1 polymer ?
#
loop_
_entity_poly.entity_id
_entity_poly.type
_entity_poly.pdbx_seq_one_letter_code
_entity_poly.pdbx_strand_id
1 'polypeptide(L)'
;MEEASEAERRKASRAYDGMPDFSAENKQTGEQLLTRAATLECTYQAFHASGDTQVFRSELDELGHLYQQWLCELNASKNSLRMQSAEPKVLEYVSTIIDHMGKRIRQLAG
;
A
#
# COMPACT_ATOMS: atom_id res chain seq x y z
N MET A 1 30.15 -26.88 1.74
CA MET A 1 29.57 -25.57 2.10
C MET A 1 28.20 -25.33 1.43
N GLU A 2 27.73 -26.21 0.53
CA GLU A 2 26.42 -26.07 -0.14
C GLU A 2 25.23 -26.63 0.66
N GLU A 3 25.43 -27.60 1.55
CA GLU A 3 24.35 -28.21 2.33
C GLU A 3 23.67 -27.24 3.31
N ALA A 4 24.39 -26.25 3.84
CA ALA A 4 23.82 -25.25 4.75
C ALA A 4 22.82 -24.32 4.04
N SER A 5 23.09 -23.95 2.78
CA SER A 5 22.20 -23.07 2.00
C SER A 5 20.95 -23.81 1.53
N GLU A 6 21.06 -25.10 1.16
CA GLU A 6 19.90 -25.92 0.83
C GLU A 6 19.00 -26.18 2.05
N ALA A 7 19.59 -26.36 3.23
CA ALA A 7 18.85 -26.48 4.49
C ALA A 7 18.09 -25.19 4.85
N GLU A 8 18.65 -24.02 4.54
CA GLU A 8 17.95 -22.73 4.70
C GLU A 8 16.80 -22.56 3.70
N ARG A 9 16.96 -22.95 2.43
CA ARG A 9 15.87 -22.91 1.43
C ARG A 9 14.72 -23.86 1.74
N ARG A 10 15.00 -25.01 2.37
CA ARG A 10 13.99 -26.00 2.78
C ARG A 10 13.33 -25.67 4.11
N LYS A 11 13.81 -24.66 4.85
CA LYS A 11 13.17 -24.20 6.07
C LYS A 11 11.85 -23.55 5.68
N ALA A 12 10.74 -24.20 6.02
CA ALA A 12 9.43 -23.58 5.90
C ALA A 12 9.50 -22.20 6.55
N SER A 13 9.15 -21.15 5.79
CA SER A 13 9.04 -19.79 6.33
C SER A 13 8.28 -19.89 7.64
N ARG A 14 8.91 -19.46 8.74
CA ARG A 14 8.20 -19.39 10.02
C ARG A 14 6.97 -18.54 9.75
N ALA A 15 5.79 -19.11 10.03
CA ALA A 15 4.60 -18.29 10.15
C ALA A 15 4.95 -17.16 11.12
N TYR A 16 4.65 -15.92 10.75
CA TYR A 16 4.80 -14.82 11.69
C TYR A 16 3.92 -15.17 12.89
N ASP A 17 4.56 -15.56 14.00
CA ASP A 17 3.89 -16.14 15.16
C ASP A 17 2.71 -15.25 15.57
N GLY A 18 1.50 -15.78 15.40
CA GLY A 18 0.26 -15.13 15.84
C GLY A 18 -0.32 -14.06 14.92
N MET A 19 0.16 -13.85 13.69
CA MET A 19 -0.54 -12.99 12.73
C MET A 19 -1.66 -13.79 12.05
N PRO A 20 -2.95 -13.46 12.25
CA PRO A 20 -4.04 -14.10 11.55
C PRO A 20 -3.91 -13.87 10.04
N ASP A 21 -4.15 -14.92 9.28
CA ASP A 21 -4.16 -14.86 7.83
C ASP A 21 -5.32 -13.98 7.35
N PHE A 22 -5.03 -13.07 6.41
CA PHE A 22 -6.08 -12.36 5.69
C PHE A 22 -6.85 -13.33 4.77
N SER A 23 -8.16 -13.11 4.63
CA SER A 23 -8.94 -13.77 3.59
C SER A 23 -8.36 -13.46 2.20
N ALA A 24 -8.58 -14.36 1.23
CA ALA A 24 -8.10 -14.15 -0.14
C ALA A 24 -8.59 -12.83 -0.75
N GLU A 25 -9.84 -12.45 -0.47
CA GLU A 25 -10.42 -11.18 -0.88
C GLU A 25 -9.70 -9.97 -0.26
N ASN A 26 -9.39 -10.03 1.04
CA ASN A 26 -8.66 -8.95 1.71
C ASN A 26 -7.20 -8.87 1.22
N LYS A 27 -6.56 -10.00 0.90
CA LYS A 27 -5.23 -10.04 0.28
C LYS A 27 -5.25 -9.37 -1.09
N GLN A 28 -6.19 -9.74 -1.96
CA GLN A 28 -6.34 -9.16 -3.30
C GLN A 28 -6.66 -7.67 -3.23
N THR A 29 -7.59 -7.26 -2.36
CA THR A 29 -7.93 -5.85 -2.18
C THR A 29 -6.74 -5.05 -1.65
N GLY A 30 -6.01 -5.60 -0.67
CA GLY A 30 -4.80 -4.98 -0.14
C GLY A 30 -3.70 -4.84 -1.19
N GLU A 31 -3.46 -5.87 -1.99
CA GLU A 31 -2.50 -5.84 -3.09
C GLU A 31 -2.82 -4.74 -4.12
N GLN A 32 -4.09 -4.63 -4.52
CA GLN A 32 -4.55 -3.58 -5.44
C GLN A 32 -4.36 -2.18 -4.85
N LEU A 33 -4.72 -1.99 -3.58
CA LEU A 33 -4.55 -0.71 -2.88
C LEU A 33 -3.08 -0.29 -2.79
N LEU A 34 -2.20 -1.22 -2.44
CA LEU A 34 -0.77 -0.97 -2.32
C LEU A 34 -0.13 -0.69 -3.69
N THR A 35 -0.53 -1.45 -4.72
CA THR A 35 -0.07 -1.23 -6.10
C THR A 35 -0.48 0.15 -6.60
N ARG A 36 -1.73 0.55 -6.39
CA ARG A 36 -2.21 1.90 -6.75
C ARG A 36 -1.46 2.99 -5.99
N ALA A 37 -1.23 2.82 -4.69
CA ALA A 37 -0.47 3.77 -3.89
C ALA A 37 0.97 3.92 -4.42
N ALA A 38 1.64 2.82 -4.75
CA ALA A 38 2.99 2.83 -5.31
C ALA A 38 3.02 3.53 -6.68
N THR A 39 2.05 3.25 -7.56
CA THR A 39 1.93 3.93 -8.86
C THR A 39 1.73 5.44 -8.67
N LEU A 40 0.81 5.87 -7.80
CA LEU A 40 0.58 7.28 -7.50
C LEU A 40 1.85 7.96 -6.98
N GLU A 41 2.54 7.33 -6.03
CA GLU A 41 3.78 7.89 -5.50
C GLU A 41 4.85 8.06 -6.58
N CYS A 42 5.08 7.01 -7.38
CA CYS A 42 6.07 7.04 -8.46
C CYS A 42 5.73 8.09 -9.52
N THR A 43 4.46 8.25 -9.89
CA THR A 43 4.06 9.24 -10.90
C THR A 43 4.23 10.66 -10.38
N TYR A 44 3.82 10.95 -9.13
CA TYR A 44 4.08 12.26 -8.53
C TYR A 44 5.59 12.56 -8.48
N GLN A 45 6.41 11.60 -8.05
CA GLN A 45 7.87 11.77 -8.04
C GLN A 45 8.44 12.04 -9.43
N ALA A 46 7.94 11.36 -10.46
CA ALA A 46 8.36 11.60 -11.85
C ALA A 46 8.02 13.02 -12.33
N PHE A 47 6.83 13.54 -11.97
CA PHE A 47 6.45 14.93 -12.28
C PHE A 47 7.30 15.96 -11.53
N HIS A 48 7.65 15.69 -10.26
CA HIS A 48 8.56 16.58 -9.53
C HIS A 48 9.98 16.56 -10.12
N ALA A 49 10.44 15.39 -10.55
CA ALA A 49 11.77 15.23 -11.17
C ALA A 49 11.86 15.86 -12.57
N SER A 50 10.76 15.99 -13.31
CA SER A 50 10.74 16.58 -14.65
C SER A 50 10.91 18.10 -14.64
N GLY A 51 10.73 18.76 -13.49
CA GLY A 51 11.06 20.16 -13.25
C GLY A 51 10.08 21.18 -13.83
N ASP A 52 9.11 20.77 -14.66
CA ASP A 52 8.15 21.68 -15.31
C ASP A 52 6.70 21.26 -15.02
N THR A 53 6.31 21.32 -13.75
CA THR A 53 4.97 20.96 -13.25
C THR A 53 3.85 21.78 -13.89
N GLN A 54 4.16 22.96 -14.45
CA GLN A 54 3.19 23.80 -15.12
C GLN A 54 2.74 23.23 -16.48
N VAL A 55 3.63 22.50 -17.17
CA VAL A 55 3.31 21.82 -18.44
C VAL A 55 2.38 20.63 -18.20
N PHE A 56 2.52 19.96 -17.05
CA PHE A 56 1.76 18.78 -16.67
C PHE A 56 0.58 19.08 -15.75
N ARG A 57 0.07 20.31 -15.77
CA ARG A 57 -0.98 20.73 -14.84
C ARG A 57 -2.26 19.90 -14.96
N SER A 58 -2.67 19.58 -16.19
CA SER A 58 -3.84 18.74 -16.45
C SER A 58 -3.66 17.32 -15.93
N GLU A 59 -2.48 16.74 -16.13
CA GLU A 59 -2.10 15.42 -15.66
C GLU A 59 -1.97 15.37 -14.13
N LEU A 60 -1.49 16.45 -13.51
CA LEU A 60 -1.44 16.59 -12.04
C LEU A 60 -2.84 16.71 -11.44
N ASP A 61 -3.77 17.42 -12.07
CA ASP A 61 -5.16 17.50 -11.64
C ASP A 61 -5.83 16.10 -11.71
N GLU A 62 -5.63 15.36 -12.80
CA GLU A 62 -6.10 13.97 -12.94
C GLU A 62 -5.48 13.06 -11.87
N LEU A 63 -4.17 13.19 -11.63
CA LEU A 63 -3.48 12.44 -10.60
C LEU A 63 -3.99 12.78 -9.19
N GLY A 64 -4.41 14.03 -8.97
CA GLY A 64 -5.12 14.48 -7.77
C GLY A 64 -6.46 13.77 -7.60
N HIS A 65 -7.24 13.64 -8.67
CA HIS A 65 -8.50 12.89 -8.66
C HIS A 65 -8.28 11.40 -8.35
N LEU A 66 -7.27 10.77 -8.96
CA LEU A 66 -6.91 9.38 -8.68
C LEU A 66 -6.47 9.18 -7.23
N TYR A 67 -5.74 10.15 -6.65
CA TYR A 67 -5.38 10.11 -5.24
C TYR A 67 -6.61 10.23 -4.32
N GLN A 68 -7.58 11.09 -4.63
CA GLN A 68 -8.84 11.17 -3.87
C GLN A 68 -9.65 9.87 -3.98
N GLN A 69 -9.70 9.26 -5.17
CA GLN A 69 -10.36 7.97 -5.34
C GLN A 69 -9.68 6.88 -4.50
N TRP A 70 -8.35 6.84 -4.51
CA TRP A 70 -7.59 5.90 -3.67
C TRP A 70 -7.87 6.09 -2.18
N LEU A 71 -8.00 7.34 -1.70
CA LEU A 71 -8.39 7.61 -0.30
C LEU A 71 -9.80 7.07 0.03
N CYS A 72 -10.75 7.20 -0.88
CA CYS A 72 -12.11 6.65 -0.71
C CYS A 72 -12.09 5.12 -0.64
N GLU A 73 -11.39 4.46 -1.58
CA GLU A 73 -11.23 3.00 -1.63
C GLU A 73 -10.53 2.49 -0.37
N LEU A 74 -9.52 3.23 0.08
CA LEU A 74 -8.80 2.89 1.29
C LEU A 74 -9.70 2.95 2.53
N ASN A 75 -10.49 4.01 2.67
CA ASN A 75 -11.40 4.15 3.80
C ASN A 75 -12.47 3.05 3.79
N ALA A 76 -12.99 2.70 2.61
CA ALA A 76 -13.92 1.58 2.44
C ALA A 76 -13.27 0.24 2.87
N SER A 77 -12.03 -0.02 2.45
CA SER A 77 -11.29 -1.21 2.85
C SER A 77 -11.04 -1.27 4.36
N LYS A 78 -10.61 -0.17 4.99
CA LYS A 78 -10.44 -0.08 6.46
C LYS A 78 -11.74 -0.38 7.20
N ASN A 79 -12.88 0.12 6.71
CA ASN A 79 -14.19 -0.16 7.30
C ASN A 79 -14.60 -1.63 7.13
N SER A 80 -14.37 -2.21 5.96
CA SER A 80 -14.61 -3.64 5.71
C SER A 80 -13.78 -4.53 6.64
N LEU A 81 -12.48 -4.23 6.77
CA LEU A 81 -11.58 -4.96 7.67
C LEU A 81 -11.99 -4.87 9.14
N ARG A 82 -12.50 -3.71 9.59
CA ARG A 82 -13.06 -3.54 10.95
C ARG A 82 -14.33 -4.37 11.16
N MET A 83 -15.24 -4.39 10.20
CA MET A 83 -16.49 -5.17 10.29
C MET A 83 -16.23 -6.68 10.33
N GLN A 84 -15.19 -7.15 9.64
CA GLN A 84 -14.82 -8.56 9.58
C GLN A 84 -14.06 -9.07 10.83
N SER A 85 -13.99 -8.28 11.91
CA SER A 85 -13.33 -8.65 13.17
C SER A 85 -11.86 -9.08 12.99
N ALA A 86 -11.12 -8.42 12.10
CA ALA A 86 -9.68 -8.61 12.05
C ALA A 86 -9.08 -8.28 13.42
N GLU A 87 -8.14 -9.11 13.90
CA GLU A 87 -7.51 -8.93 15.19
C GLU A 87 -6.92 -7.51 15.30
N PRO A 88 -7.15 -6.78 16.41
CA PRO A 88 -6.82 -5.36 16.51
C PRO A 88 -5.39 -4.99 16.13
N LYS A 89 -4.42 -5.87 16.43
CA LYS A 89 -3.00 -5.67 16.09
C LYS A 89 -2.73 -5.70 14.58
N VAL A 90 -3.43 -6.54 13.84
CA VAL A 90 -3.29 -6.64 12.38
C VAL A 90 -3.82 -5.39 11.71
N LEU A 91 -4.97 -4.90 12.19
CA LEU A 91 -5.54 -3.63 11.75
C LEU A 91 -4.62 -2.45 12.03
N GLU A 92 -3.98 -2.42 13.20
CA GLU A 92 -3.04 -1.36 13.59
C GLU A 92 -1.79 -1.35 12.69
N TYR A 93 -1.20 -2.53 12.45
CA TYR A 93 -0.02 -2.67 11.60
C TYR A 93 -0.29 -2.23 10.16
N VAL A 94 -1.37 -2.74 9.56
CA VAL A 94 -1.78 -2.36 8.20
C VAL A 94 -2.16 -0.89 8.11
N SER A 95 -2.89 -0.36 9.11
CA SER A 95 -3.23 1.06 9.15
C SER A 95 -1.99 1.95 9.20
N THR A 96 -0.98 1.56 9.98
CA THR A 96 0.27 2.34 10.11
C THR A 96 1.02 2.43 8.77
N ILE A 97 1.19 1.31 8.07
CA ILE A 97 1.88 1.28 6.78
C ILE A 97 1.14 2.15 5.76
N ILE A 98 -0.17 1.95 5.66
CA ILE A 98 -1.02 2.66 4.72
C ILE A 98 -1.05 4.16 5.03
N ASP A 99 -1.16 4.55 6.30
CA ASP A 99 -1.18 5.96 6.71
C ASP A 99 0.16 6.64 6.38
N HIS A 100 1.27 5.91 6.51
CA HIS A 100 2.58 6.41 6.11
C HIS A 100 2.65 6.63 4.59
N MET A 101 2.14 5.69 3.77
CA MET A 101 2.07 5.87 2.32
C MET A 101 1.18 7.07 1.93
N GLY A 102 -0.01 7.19 2.54
CA GLY A 102 -0.91 8.31 2.30
C GLY A 102 -0.28 9.66 2.66
N LYS A 103 0.51 9.73 3.74
CA LYS A 103 1.28 10.93 4.11
C LYS A 103 2.33 11.28 3.06
N ARG A 104 3.09 10.30 2.56
CA ARG A 104 4.09 10.51 1.50
C ARG A 104 3.46 11.01 0.21
N ILE A 105 2.40 10.35 -0.25
CA ILE A 105 1.68 10.78 -1.47
C ILE A 105 1.10 12.19 -1.29
N ARG A 106 0.54 12.51 -0.12
CA ARG A 106 0.05 13.86 0.17
C ARG A 106 1.14 14.93 0.09
N GLN A 107 2.32 14.66 0.65
CA GLN A 107 3.46 15.59 0.58
C GLN A 107 3.89 15.85 -0.85
N LEU A 108 3.74 14.86 -1.74
CA LEU A 108 4.03 15.00 -3.15
C LEU A 108 2.89 15.70 -3.92
N ALA A 109 1.63 15.51 -3.52
CA ALA A 109 0.49 16.12 -4.19
C ALA A 109 0.41 17.65 -4.02
N GLY A 110 1.02 18.20 -2.96
CA GLY A 110 0.99 19.63 -2.64
C GLY A 110 -0.17 20.00 -1.73
#